data_AF-A0A6C0LM62-F1
#
_entry.id   AF-A0A6C0LM62-F1
#
_cell.length_a   1.000
_cell.length_b   1.000
_cell.length_c   1.000
_cell.angle_alpha   90.00
_cell.angle_beta   90.00
_cell.angle_gamma   90.00
#
_symmetry.space_group_name_H-M   'P 1'
#
loop_
_entity.id
_entity.type
_entity.pdbx_description
1 polymer ?
#
loop_
_entity_poly.entity_id
_entity_poly.type
_entity_poly.pdbx_seq_one_letter_code
_entity_poly.pdbx_strand_id
1 'polypeptide(L)'
;MNRIYTILIFILAICVFFIFKLMNILSKCGINPLTRKINNDFDIVLNDITIDEDVIINNLNERLENVNYDKEVQDLLDIQKQYTKDERYKISHKYDNIYNNLSKYITKSEYKDKIKDLLCILLRLKYKHKEPRPKHYSNKIDVVSLLSAKTPRYPSGHSAQYHYLYLCFKDRNSEIKDICEMGSKSRLIAGVHFPIDVEAGKWVAKYIYDKLH
;
A
#
# COMPACT_ATOMS: atom_id res chain seq x y z
N MET A 1 -28.10 -32.82 -1.69
CA MET A 1 -26.86 -32.68 -2.47
C MET A 1 -26.67 -31.33 -3.17
N ASN A 2 -27.71 -30.60 -3.62
CA ASN A 2 -27.52 -29.41 -4.48
C ASN A 2 -26.98 -28.11 -3.81
N ARG A 3 -27.18 -27.88 -2.50
CA ARG A 3 -26.77 -26.60 -1.86
C ARG A 3 -25.25 -26.40 -1.76
N ILE A 4 -24.49 -27.48 -1.58
CA ILE A 4 -23.02 -27.41 -1.44
C ILE A 4 -22.38 -27.07 -2.80
N TYR A 5 -22.87 -27.67 -3.88
CA TYR A 5 -22.39 -27.35 -5.24
C TYR A 5 -22.69 -25.90 -5.64
N THR A 6 -23.85 -25.36 -5.27
CA THR A 6 -24.17 -23.95 -5.55
C THR A 6 -23.22 -23.00 -4.80
N ILE A 7 -22.90 -23.28 -3.54
CA ILE A 7 -21.94 -22.48 -2.75
C ILE A 7 -20.53 -22.58 -3.34
N LEU A 8 -20.11 -23.78 -3.73
CA LEU A 8 -18.79 -24.01 -4.32
C LEU A 8 -18.63 -23.28 -5.66
N ILE A 9 -19.66 -23.30 -6.51
CA ILE A 9 -19.71 -22.56 -7.78
C ILE A 9 -19.66 -21.06 -7.52
N PHE A 10 -20.35 -20.56 -6.50
CA PHE A 10 -20.33 -19.15 -6.13
C PHE A 10 -18.94 -18.70 -5.65
N ILE A 11 -18.27 -19.52 -4.83
CA ILE A 11 -16.90 -19.26 -4.36
C ILE A 11 -15.93 -19.29 -5.55
N LEU A 12 -16.03 -20.27 -6.45
CA LEU A 12 -15.23 -20.33 -7.67
C LEU A 12 -15.46 -19.11 -8.57
N ALA A 13 -16.71 -18.67 -8.75
CA ALA A 13 -17.03 -17.48 -9.53
C ALA A 13 -16.46 -16.20 -8.89
N ILE A 14 -16.47 -16.09 -7.56
CA ILE A 14 -15.83 -14.99 -6.83
C ILE A 14 -14.31 -15.05 -7.02
N CYS A 15 -13.68 -16.21 -6.88
CA CYS A 15 -12.25 -16.39 -7.12
C CYS A 15 -11.85 -16.02 -8.55
N VAL A 16 -12.61 -16.49 -9.56
CA VAL A 16 -12.39 -16.15 -10.97
C VAL A 16 -12.59 -14.65 -11.21
N PHE A 17 -13.57 -14.02 -10.58
CA PHE A 17 -13.77 -12.57 -10.65
C PHE A 17 -12.61 -11.78 -10.03
N PHE A 18 -12.08 -12.22 -8.89
CA PHE A 18 -10.90 -11.61 -8.28
C PHE A 18 -9.64 -11.81 -9.13
N ILE A 19 -9.47 -13.00 -9.73
CA ILE A 19 -8.39 -13.29 -10.67
C ILE A 19 -8.52 -12.39 -11.91
N PHE A 20 -9.70 -12.27 -12.51
CA PHE A 20 -9.92 -11.38 -13.66
C PHE A 20 -9.69 -9.91 -13.32
N LYS A 21 -10.09 -9.48 -12.12
CA LYS A 21 -9.86 -8.11 -11.67
C LYS A 21 -8.38 -7.85 -11.43
N LEU A 22 -7.66 -8.82 -10.86
CA LEU A 22 -6.21 -8.79 -10.71
C LEU A 22 -5.52 -8.77 -12.08
N MET A 23 -5.90 -9.67 -13.00
CA MET A 23 -5.37 -9.72 -14.37
C MET A 23 -5.64 -8.42 -15.15
N ASN A 24 -6.81 -7.79 -14.99
CA ASN A 24 -7.11 -6.50 -15.59
C ASN A 24 -6.29 -5.35 -14.98
N ILE A 25 -6.01 -5.41 -13.68
CA ILE A 25 -5.12 -4.43 -13.01
C ILE A 25 -3.68 -4.63 -13.51
N LEU A 26 -3.21 -5.87 -13.60
CA LEU A 26 -1.88 -6.23 -14.11
C LEU A 26 -1.72 -5.84 -15.58
N SER A 27 -2.73 -6.08 -16.42
CA SER A 27 -2.77 -5.66 -17.83
C SER A 27 -2.72 -4.14 -17.99
N LYS A 28 -3.45 -3.38 -17.15
CA LYS A 28 -3.39 -1.91 -17.11
C LYS A 28 -2.07 -1.35 -16.57
N CYS A 29 -1.31 -2.18 -15.84
CA CYS A 29 0.07 -1.92 -15.39
C CYS A 29 1.11 -2.20 -16.50
N GLY A 30 0.71 -2.53 -17.74
CA GLY A 30 1.64 -2.88 -18.83
C GLY A 30 2.25 -4.29 -18.70
N ILE A 31 1.70 -5.14 -17.82
CA ILE A 31 2.13 -6.53 -17.68
C ILE A 31 1.38 -7.36 -18.72
N ASN A 32 2.00 -7.57 -19.88
CA ASN A 32 1.56 -8.58 -20.84
C ASN A 32 2.02 -9.96 -20.32
N PRO A 33 1.10 -10.88 -19.97
CA PRO A 33 1.49 -12.19 -19.45
C PRO A 33 2.22 -13.06 -20.48
N LEU A 34 2.18 -12.69 -21.77
CA LEU A 34 2.74 -13.49 -22.87
C LEU A 34 4.08 -12.99 -23.41
N THR A 35 4.63 -11.87 -22.93
CA THR A 35 5.92 -11.34 -23.44
C THR A 35 6.98 -11.07 -22.38
N ARG A 36 6.70 -11.28 -21.09
CA ARG A 36 7.76 -11.27 -20.07
C ARG A 36 8.28 -12.69 -19.91
N LYS A 37 9.46 -12.97 -20.47
CA LYS A 37 10.21 -14.22 -20.25
C LYS A 37 10.19 -14.52 -18.75
N ILE A 38 9.50 -15.59 -18.38
CA ILE A 38 9.50 -16.13 -17.02
C ILE A 38 10.88 -16.78 -16.88
N ASN A 39 11.87 -16.00 -16.49
CA ASN A 39 13.06 -16.53 -15.85
C ASN A 39 12.76 -16.55 -14.35
N ASN A 40 13.11 -17.65 -13.69
CA ASN A 40 12.78 -17.94 -12.30
C ASN A 40 13.52 -17.07 -11.27
N ASP A 41 14.14 -15.96 -11.70
CA ASP A 41 14.82 -14.98 -10.86
C ASP A 41 14.05 -13.65 -11.00
N PHE A 42 13.33 -13.26 -9.94
CA PHE A 42 12.26 -12.24 -9.95
C PHE A 42 12.79 -10.79 -9.87
N ASP A 43 13.64 -10.39 -10.81
CA ASP A 43 14.04 -9.00 -10.89
C ASP A 43 12.93 -8.12 -11.49
N ILE A 44 12.59 -7.03 -10.80
CA ILE A 44 11.68 -6.01 -11.33
C ILE A 44 12.51 -5.04 -12.17
N VAL A 45 12.49 -5.22 -13.49
CA VAL A 45 13.11 -4.28 -14.43
C VAL A 45 12.21 -3.05 -14.57
N LEU A 46 12.69 -1.89 -14.11
CA LEU A 46 12.10 -0.56 -14.32
C LEU A 46 13.12 0.32 -15.04
N ASN A 47 12.78 0.83 -16.23
CA ASN A 47 13.66 1.73 -17.00
C ASN A 47 15.11 1.21 -17.10
N ASP A 48 15.27 -0.07 -17.46
CA ASP A 48 16.56 -0.78 -17.57
C ASP A 48 17.34 -0.95 -16.25
N ILE A 49 16.75 -0.57 -15.12
CA ILE A 49 17.29 -0.79 -13.78
C ILE A 49 16.64 -2.02 -13.16
N THR A 50 17.48 -2.95 -12.74
CA THR A 50 17.11 -4.16 -12.01
C THR A 50 16.87 -3.82 -10.55
N ILE A 51 15.62 -3.93 -10.10
CA ILE A 51 15.27 -3.91 -8.68
C ILE A 51 15.24 -5.35 -8.19
N ASP A 52 16.20 -5.66 -7.31
CA ASP A 52 16.25 -6.93 -6.59
C ASP A 52 15.05 -7.02 -5.63
N GLU A 53 14.08 -7.86 -5.98
CA GLU A 53 12.86 -8.06 -5.22
C GLU A 53 13.14 -8.85 -3.93
N ASP A 54 14.15 -9.73 -3.92
CA ASP A 54 14.49 -10.56 -2.75
C ASP A 54 15.05 -9.71 -1.62
N VAL A 55 15.83 -8.67 -1.92
CA VAL A 55 16.23 -7.66 -0.92
C VAL A 55 15.01 -7.02 -0.26
N ILE A 56 13.98 -6.67 -1.04
CA ILE A 56 12.75 -6.09 -0.52
C ILE A 56 12.01 -7.11 0.35
N ILE A 57 11.83 -8.33 -0.15
CA ILE A 57 11.09 -9.39 0.53
C ILE A 57 11.76 -9.77 1.85
N ASN A 58 13.07 -9.94 1.86
CA ASN A 58 13.81 -10.32 3.06
C ASN A 58 13.68 -9.25 4.15
N ASN A 59 13.82 -7.97 3.78
CA ASN A 59 13.61 -6.87 4.73
C ASN A 59 12.17 -6.83 5.28
N LEU A 60 11.19 -7.08 4.41
CA LEU A 60 9.78 -7.08 4.79
C LEU A 60 9.44 -8.26 5.71
N ASN A 61 10.00 -9.45 5.45
CA ASN A 61 9.83 -10.64 6.29
C ASN A 61 10.47 -10.46 7.66
N GLU A 62 11.72 -10.00 7.72
CA GLU A 62 12.44 -9.75 8.97
C GLU A 62 11.63 -8.82 9.90
N ARG A 63 11.02 -7.77 9.35
CA ARG A 63 10.12 -6.88 10.10
C ARG A 63 8.92 -7.62 10.67
N LEU A 64 8.27 -8.48 9.89
CA LEU A 64 7.11 -9.26 10.34
C LEU A 64 7.49 -10.32 11.38
N GLU A 65 8.66 -10.94 11.26
CA GLU A 65 9.15 -11.93 12.23
C GLU A 65 9.42 -11.31 13.60
N ASN A 66 9.84 -10.04 13.63
CA ASN A 66 10.20 -9.32 14.85
C ASN A 66 9.09 -8.42 15.41
N VAL A 67 7.88 -8.46 14.82
CA VAL A 67 6.79 -7.56 15.24
C VAL A 67 6.16 -8.02 16.56
N ASN A 68 5.93 -7.06 17.47
CA ASN A 68 5.09 -7.26 18.65
C ASN A 68 3.70 -6.68 18.37
N TYR A 69 2.73 -7.54 18.02
CA TYR A 69 1.38 -7.09 17.66
C TYR A 69 0.61 -6.45 18.81
N ASP A 70 0.84 -6.86 20.05
CA ASP A 70 0.20 -6.22 21.20
C ASP A 70 0.64 -4.76 21.32
N LYS A 71 1.94 -4.51 21.12
CA LYS A 71 2.48 -3.15 21.05
C LYS A 71 1.92 -2.38 19.87
N GLU A 72 1.89 -2.95 18.66
CA GLU A 72 1.36 -2.28 17.46
C GLU A 72 -0.13 -1.91 17.62
N VAL A 73 -0.91 -2.77 18.28
CA VAL A 73 -2.32 -2.49 18.62
C VAL A 73 -2.40 -1.31 19.60
N GLN A 74 -1.59 -1.30 20.65
CA GLN A 74 -1.61 -0.19 21.62
C GLN A 74 -1.18 1.14 21.00
N ASP A 75 -0.07 1.14 20.24
CA ASP A 75 0.41 2.34 19.54
C ASP A 75 -0.68 2.91 18.63
N LEU A 76 -1.40 2.04 17.91
CA LEU A 76 -2.50 2.45 17.04
C LEU A 76 -3.68 3.03 17.84
N LEU A 77 -4.05 2.41 18.96
CA LEU A 77 -5.10 2.92 19.85
C LEU A 77 -4.73 4.29 20.44
N ASP A 78 -3.48 4.48 20.84
CA ASP A 78 -2.98 5.74 21.38
C ASP A 78 -2.95 6.85 20.34
N ILE A 79 -2.66 6.52 19.07
CA ILE A 79 -2.85 7.44 17.96
C ILE A 79 -4.33 7.79 17.78
N GLN A 80 -5.24 6.81 17.83
CA GLN A 80 -6.67 7.07 17.65
C GLN A 80 -7.27 7.93 18.76
N LYS A 81 -6.80 7.79 20.00
CA LYS A 81 -7.24 8.59 21.15
C LYS A 81 -6.91 10.08 21.03
N GLN A 82 -5.92 10.45 20.21
CA GLN A 82 -5.54 11.84 19.97
C GLN A 82 -6.56 12.61 19.11
N TYR A 83 -7.53 11.91 18.50
CA TYR A 83 -8.47 12.49 17.56
C TYR A 83 -9.90 12.05 17.88
N THR A 84 -10.83 12.99 17.80
CA THR A 84 -12.25 12.68 17.82
C THR A 84 -12.64 11.82 16.61
N LYS A 85 -13.77 11.11 16.69
CA LYS A 85 -14.28 10.29 15.59
C LYS A 85 -14.48 11.09 14.29
N ASP A 86 -14.96 12.33 14.41
CA ASP A 86 -15.17 13.23 13.27
C ASP A 86 -13.85 13.70 12.64
N GLU A 87 -12.86 14.07 13.44
CA GLU A 87 -11.52 14.40 12.95
C GLU A 87 -10.89 13.22 12.22
N ARG A 88 -10.99 12.01 12.81
CA ARG A 88 -10.50 10.79 12.18
C ARG A 88 -11.13 10.58 10.82
N TYR A 89 -12.45 10.72 10.71
CA TYR A 89 -13.18 10.61 9.44
C TYR A 89 -12.68 11.64 8.43
N LYS A 90 -12.65 12.93 8.79
CA LYS A 90 -12.24 14.04 7.91
C LYS A 90 -10.81 13.88 7.41
N ILE A 91 -9.86 13.61 8.30
CA ILE A 91 -8.45 13.44 7.96
C ILE A 91 -8.27 12.22 7.04
N SER A 92 -8.85 11.09 7.41
CA SER A 92 -8.69 9.83 6.65
C SER A 92 -9.23 9.96 5.22
N HIS A 93 -10.38 10.60 5.03
CA HIS A 93 -10.95 10.82 3.70
C HIS A 93 -10.20 11.88 2.89
N LYS A 94 -9.75 12.98 3.52
CA LYS A 94 -8.94 14.01 2.85
C LYS A 94 -7.67 13.42 2.24
N TYR A 95 -6.95 12.61 3.00
CA TYR A 95 -5.67 12.01 2.60
C TYR A 95 -5.81 10.67 1.86
N ASP A 96 -7.02 10.21 1.53
CA ASP A 96 -7.19 9.02 0.70
C ASP A 96 -6.87 9.30 -0.78
N ASN A 97 -7.06 10.54 -1.25
CA ASN A 97 -6.76 10.98 -2.61
C ASN A 97 -5.40 11.72 -2.68
N ILE A 98 -4.33 10.97 -2.93
CA ILE A 98 -2.95 11.47 -2.90
C ILE A 98 -2.73 12.65 -3.85
N TYR A 99 -3.17 12.54 -5.11
CA TYR A 99 -2.98 13.61 -6.10
C TYR A 99 -3.64 14.92 -5.66
N ASN A 100 -4.88 14.88 -5.18
CA ASN A 100 -5.59 16.10 -4.76
C ASN A 100 -4.86 16.84 -3.62
N ASN A 101 -4.13 16.12 -2.77
CA ASN A 101 -3.36 16.74 -1.69
C ASN A 101 -2.07 17.43 -2.20
N LEU A 102 -1.57 17.03 -3.36
CA LEU A 102 -0.31 17.53 -3.93
C LEU A 102 -0.53 18.35 -5.22
N SER A 103 -1.76 18.50 -5.71
CA SER A 103 -2.05 19.09 -7.02
C SER A 103 -1.67 20.57 -7.16
N LYS A 104 -1.38 21.25 -6.04
CA LYS A 104 -0.80 22.60 -6.02
C LYS A 104 0.70 22.61 -6.41
N TYR A 105 1.39 21.48 -6.24
CA TYR A 105 2.85 21.35 -6.35
C TYR A 105 3.29 20.47 -7.52
N ILE A 106 2.43 19.56 -7.96
CA ILE A 106 2.70 18.62 -9.03
C ILE A 106 1.52 18.53 -10.00
N THR A 107 1.83 18.30 -11.26
CA THR A 107 0.83 18.02 -12.29
C THR A 107 0.33 16.59 -12.20
N LYS A 108 -0.85 16.35 -12.79
CA LYS A 108 -1.42 14.99 -12.91
C LYS A 108 -0.52 14.05 -13.71
N SER A 109 0.22 14.58 -14.69
CA SER A 109 1.15 13.81 -15.52
C SER A 109 2.32 13.30 -14.68
N GLU A 110 2.96 14.21 -13.93
CA GLU A 110 4.06 13.87 -13.01
C GLU A 110 3.63 12.85 -11.96
N TYR A 111 2.46 13.05 -11.35
CA TYR A 111 1.92 12.08 -10.39
C TYR A 111 1.78 10.68 -11.00
N LYS A 112 1.18 10.57 -12.18
CA LYS A 112 0.98 9.27 -12.85
C LYS A 112 2.31 8.63 -13.22
N ASP A 113 3.24 9.40 -13.77
CA ASP A 113 4.54 8.90 -14.19
C ASP A 113 5.33 8.33 -13.00
N LYS A 114 5.35 9.04 -11.87
CA LYS A 114 6.08 8.59 -10.68
C LYS A 114 5.46 7.42 -9.96
N ILE A 115 4.14 7.27 -9.99
CA ILE A 115 3.43 6.30 -9.15
C ILE A 115 3.11 4.98 -9.87
N LYS A 116 3.04 4.96 -11.21
CA LYS A 116 2.56 3.78 -11.98
C LYS A 116 3.31 2.49 -11.61
N ASP A 117 4.64 2.52 -11.62
CA ASP A 117 5.47 1.32 -11.43
C ASP A 117 5.49 0.92 -9.95
N LEU A 118 5.60 1.90 -9.07
CA LEU A 118 5.52 1.72 -7.62
C LEU A 118 4.23 1.01 -7.21
N LEU A 119 3.08 1.35 -7.80
CA LEU A 119 1.80 0.69 -7.50
C LEU A 119 1.82 -0.81 -7.82
N CYS A 120 2.38 -1.18 -8.98
CA CYS A 120 2.41 -2.58 -9.41
C CYS A 120 3.32 -3.39 -8.47
N ILE A 121 4.46 -2.83 -8.04
CA ILE A 121 5.36 -3.45 -7.05
C ILE A 121 4.65 -3.62 -5.70
N LEU A 122 4.08 -2.55 -5.16
CA LEU A 122 3.40 -2.57 -3.86
C LEU A 122 2.25 -3.58 -3.82
N LEU A 123 1.49 -3.69 -4.91
CA LEU A 123 0.39 -4.65 -4.97
C LEU A 123 0.89 -6.10 -4.96
N ARG A 124 1.98 -6.40 -5.69
CA ARG A 124 2.63 -7.72 -5.66
C ARG A 124 3.13 -8.06 -4.25
N LEU A 125 3.84 -7.13 -3.61
CA LEU A 125 4.33 -7.31 -2.24
C LEU A 125 3.18 -7.57 -1.26
N LYS A 126 2.07 -6.83 -1.38
CA LYS A 126 0.88 -7.05 -0.54
C LYS A 126 0.30 -8.44 -0.68
N TYR A 127 0.20 -8.95 -1.90
CA TYR A 127 -0.31 -10.30 -2.14
C TYR A 127 0.70 -11.41 -1.86
N LYS A 128 1.98 -11.09 -1.72
CA LYS A 128 2.99 -12.03 -1.22
C LYS A 128 2.85 -12.26 0.28
N HIS A 129 2.71 -11.19 1.07
CA HIS A 129 2.61 -11.29 2.54
C HIS A 129 1.19 -11.58 3.04
N LYS A 130 0.13 -11.08 2.36
CA LYS A 130 -1.29 -11.34 2.68
C LYS A 130 -1.72 -10.99 4.11
N GLU A 131 -1.03 -10.04 4.73
CA GLU A 131 -1.27 -9.67 6.13
C GLU A 131 -2.69 -9.11 6.39
N PRO A 132 -3.40 -9.60 7.42
CA PRO A 132 -4.74 -9.15 7.76
C PRO A 132 -4.75 -7.75 8.38
N ARG A 133 -5.84 -7.00 8.21
CA ARG A 133 -5.98 -5.61 8.69
C ARG A 133 -6.03 -5.53 10.24
N PRO A 134 -5.69 -4.38 10.86
CA PRO A 134 -5.65 -4.23 12.32
C PRO A 134 -6.90 -4.68 13.09
N LYS A 135 -8.09 -4.46 12.54
CA LYS A 135 -9.37 -4.90 13.14
C LYS A 135 -9.46 -6.42 13.39
N HIS A 136 -8.66 -7.24 12.70
CA HIS A 136 -8.59 -8.68 12.96
C HIS A 136 -7.85 -9.01 14.25
N TYR A 137 -6.94 -8.13 14.69
CA TYR A 137 -6.15 -8.31 15.90
C TYR A 137 -6.85 -7.75 17.14
N SER A 138 -7.69 -6.71 16.98
CA SER A 138 -8.46 -6.17 18.09
C SER A 138 -9.76 -5.51 17.63
N ASN A 139 -10.86 -5.84 18.31
CA ASN A 139 -12.16 -5.20 18.12
C ASN A 139 -12.22 -3.77 18.68
N LYS A 140 -11.23 -3.36 19.49
CA LYS A 140 -11.11 -2.01 20.05
C LYS A 140 -10.67 -0.99 19.00
N ILE A 141 -10.04 -1.46 17.92
CA ILE A 141 -9.62 -0.59 16.82
C ILE A 141 -10.85 -0.19 16.02
N ASP A 142 -11.21 1.07 16.13
CA ASP A 142 -12.27 1.66 15.30
C ASP A 142 -11.70 1.95 13.91
N VAL A 143 -12.42 1.62 12.85
CA VAL A 143 -11.90 1.69 11.47
C VAL A 143 -12.74 2.64 10.64
N VAL A 144 -12.08 3.61 10.01
CA VAL A 144 -12.70 4.45 8.98
C VAL A 144 -12.75 3.67 7.67
N SER A 145 -13.94 3.57 7.08
CA SER A 145 -14.14 2.85 5.82
C SER A 145 -13.56 3.64 4.64
N LEU A 146 -12.47 3.12 4.07
CA LEU A 146 -11.77 3.73 2.94
C LEU A 146 -11.79 2.80 1.72
N LEU A 147 -12.03 3.35 0.53
CA LEU A 147 -12.10 2.57 -0.71
C LEU A 147 -10.74 1.93 -1.05
N SER A 148 -9.65 2.58 -0.68
CA SER A 148 -8.27 2.10 -0.85
C SER A 148 -7.90 0.93 0.08
N ALA A 149 -8.68 0.68 1.15
CA ALA A 149 -8.34 -0.30 2.17
C ALA A 149 -8.84 -1.74 1.87
N LYS A 150 -9.02 -2.08 0.58
CA LYS A 150 -9.60 -3.37 0.13
C LYS A 150 -8.57 -4.45 -0.23
N THR A 151 -7.29 -4.19 -0.03
CA THR A 151 -6.16 -5.11 -0.24
C THR A 151 -5.49 -5.46 1.11
N PRO A 152 -4.60 -6.47 1.16
CA PRO A 152 -3.81 -6.76 2.37
C PRO A 152 -3.08 -5.53 2.91
N ARG A 153 -2.81 -5.52 4.23
CA ARG A 153 -2.26 -4.31 4.88
C ARG A 153 -0.78 -4.07 4.55
N TYR A 154 0.03 -5.11 4.43
CA TYR A 154 1.48 -4.96 4.49
C TYR A 154 2.18 -5.12 3.13
N PRO A 155 3.10 -4.23 2.71
CA PRO A 155 3.41 -2.93 3.30
C PRO A 155 2.33 -1.87 3.00
N SER A 156 2.31 -0.73 3.69
CA SER A 156 1.34 0.35 3.45
C SER A 156 1.55 1.02 2.08
N GLY A 157 0.55 0.93 1.21
CA GLY A 157 0.63 1.47 -0.15
C GLY A 157 0.56 3.00 -0.21
N HIS A 158 -0.30 3.62 0.61
CA HIS A 158 -0.39 5.10 0.68
C HIS A 158 0.86 5.68 1.30
N SER A 159 1.41 5.06 2.34
CA SER A 159 2.66 5.53 2.97
C SER A 159 3.83 5.48 1.99
N ALA A 160 3.94 4.40 1.22
CA ALA A 160 4.93 4.30 0.15
C ALA A 160 4.75 5.39 -0.92
N GLN A 161 3.53 5.58 -1.44
CA GLN A 161 3.25 6.59 -2.47
C GLN A 161 3.53 8.02 -1.99
N TYR A 162 3.06 8.40 -0.80
CA TYR A 162 3.34 9.72 -0.23
C TYR A 162 4.83 9.93 -0.01
N HIS A 163 5.54 8.95 0.56
CA HIS A 163 6.96 9.07 0.81
C HIS A 163 7.78 9.14 -0.48
N TYR A 164 7.43 8.34 -1.50
CA TYR A 164 8.08 8.39 -2.80
C TYR A 164 7.89 9.75 -3.49
N LEU A 165 6.66 10.29 -3.48
CA LEU A 165 6.39 11.62 -4.03
C LEU A 165 7.13 12.72 -3.27
N TYR A 166 7.23 12.61 -1.94
CA TYR A 166 8.08 13.51 -1.16
C TYR A 166 9.53 13.45 -1.65
N LEU A 167 10.13 12.26 -1.80
CA LEU A 167 11.51 12.13 -2.28
C LEU A 167 11.70 12.74 -3.68
N CYS A 168 10.75 12.55 -4.59
CA CYS A 168 10.80 13.12 -5.94
C CYS A 168 10.63 14.65 -5.99
N PHE A 169 9.91 15.25 -5.04
CA PHE A 169 9.44 16.64 -5.16
C PHE A 169 9.76 17.54 -3.96
N LYS A 170 10.49 17.06 -2.96
CA LYS A 170 10.82 17.79 -1.71
C LYS A 170 11.45 19.17 -1.94
N ASP A 171 12.18 19.35 -3.04
CA ASP A 171 12.88 20.61 -3.35
C ASP A 171 11.96 21.68 -3.95
N ARG A 172 10.70 21.34 -4.30
CA ARG A 172 9.75 22.30 -4.89
C ARG A 172 9.08 23.18 -3.85
N ASN A 173 8.76 22.62 -2.68
CA ASN A 173 8.07 23.33 -1.61
C ASN A 173 8.18 22.56 -0.29
N SER A 174 8.47 23.26 0.81
CA SER A 174 8.61 22.66 2.14
C SER A 174 7.32 22.00 2.65
N GLU A 175 6.13 22.50 2.26
CA GLU A 175 4.83 21.95 2.68
C GLU A 175 4.60 20.51 2.17
N ILE A 176 5.29 20.09 1.10
CA ILE A 176 5.17 18.73 0.56
C ILE A 176 5.54 17.69 1.62
N LYS A 177 6.53 18.00 2.47
CA LYS A 177 6.95 17.12 3.57
C LYS A 177 5.78 16.87 4.52
N ASP A 178 5.15 17.93 5.01
CA ASP A 178 4.07 17.83 6.00
C ASP A 178 2.83 17.15 5.41
N ILE A 179 2.52 17.42 4.14
CA ILE A 179 1.42 16.76 3.42
C ILE A 179 1.67 15.27 3.31
N CYS A 180 2.88 14.84 2.95
CA CYS A 180 3.21 13.43 2.75
C CYS A 180 3.31 12.68 4.09
N GLU A 181 3.83 13.32 5.14
CA GLU A 181 3.86 12.74 6.48
C GLU A 181 2.46 12.60 7.06
N MET A 182 1.61 13.64 6.93
CA MET A 182 0.20 13.53 7.34
C MET A 182 -0.56 12.52 6.49
N GLY A 183 -0.25 12.43 5.19
CA GLY A 183 -0.79 11.42 4.29
C GLY A 183 -0.51 10.00 4.75
N SER A 184 0.72 9.74 5.21
CA SER A 184 1.12 8.47 5.82
C SER A 184 0.45 8.24 7.17
N LYS A 185 0.46 9.24 8.06
CA LYS A 185 -0.16 9.18 9.41
C LYS A 185 -1.67 8.97 9.35
N SER A 186 -2.35 9.51 8.33
CA SER A 186 -3.79 9.34 8.13
C SER A 186 -4.22 7.88 8.10
N ARG A 187 -3.32 6.97 7.71
CA ARG A 187 -3.58 5.52 7.63
C ARG A 187 -3.68 4.87 9.01
N LEU A 188 -2.91 5.39 9.97
CA LEU A 188 -2.95 5.00 11.38
C LEU A 188 -4.19 5.60 12.04
N ILE A 189 -4.45 6.89 11.79
CA ILE A 189 -5.66 7.58 12.26
C ILE A 189 -6.94 6.83 11.81
N ALA A 190 -6.96 6.35 10.57
CA ALA A 190 -8.04 5.54 10.01
C ALA A 190 -8.17 4.13 10.62
N GLY A 191 -7.15 3.63 11.32
CA GLY A 191 -7.12 2.25 11.86
C GLY A 191 -6.94 1.17 10.80
N VAL A 192 -6.51 1.52 9.58
CA VAL A 192 -6.38 0.54 8.47
C VAL A 192 -4.99 -0.06 8.36
N HIS A 193 -3.99 0.52 9.01
CA HIS A 193 -2.60 0.07 9.01
C HIS A 193 -2.01 0.16 10.42
N PHE A 194 -1.04 -0.70 10.69
CA PHE A 194 -0.17 -0.60 11.88
C PHE A 194 1.04 0.30 11.60
N PRO A 195 1.70 0.87 12.64
CA PRO A 195 2.98 1.58 12.49
C PRO A 195 4.00 0.84 11.63
N ILE A 196 4.18 -0.47 11.83
CA ILE A 196 5.11 -1.29 11.03
C ILE A 196 4.77 -1.29 9.53
N ASP A 197 3.49 -1.25 9.16
CA ASP A 197 3.08 -1.18 7.75
C ASP A 197 3.53 0.13 7.11
N VAL A 198 3.42 1.23 7.87
CA VAL A 198 3.76 2.57 7.42
C VAL A 198 5.27 2.66 7.22
N GLU A 199 6.05 2.21 8.19
CA GLU A 199 7.51 2.21 8.11
C GLU A 199 8.03 1.32 6.98
N ALA A 200 7.45 0.13 6.81
CA ALA A 200 7.76 -0.74 5.69
C ALA A 200 7.44 -0.10 4.34
N GLY A 201 6.30 0.59 4.23
CA GLY A 201 5.94 1.33 3.02
C GLY A 201 6.93 2.44 2.69
N LYS A 202 7.34 3.24 3.69
CA LYS A 202 8.36 4.28 3.53
C LYS A 202 9.70 3.70 3.11
N TRP A 203 10.12 2.59 3.72
CA TRP A 203 11.37 1.92 3.37
C TRP A 203 11.36 1.41 1.92
N VAL A 204 10.28 0.75 1.47
CA VAL A 204 10.13 0.31 0.07
C VAL A 204 10.23 1.49 -0.89
N ALA A 205 9.53 2.59 -0.59
CA ALA A 205 9.60 3.80 -1.40
C ALA A 205 11.02 4.37 -1.49
N LYS A 206 11.74 4.44 -0.36
CA LYS A 206 13.12 4.91 -0.34
C LYS A 206 14.04 3.98 -1.14
N TYR A 207 13.95 2.67 -0.95
CA TYR A 207 14.75 1.70 -1.68
C TYR A 207 14.56 1.83 -3.20
N ILE A 208 13.31 1.94 -3.65
CA ILE A 208 12.99 2.14 -5.07
C ILE A 208 13.53 3.50 -5.56
N TYR A 209 13.38 4.57 -4.78
CA TYR A 209 13.91 5.88 -5.13
C TYR A 209 15.42 5.87 -5.31
N ASP A 210 16.16 5.31 -4.37
CA ASP A 210 17.63 5.21 -4.40
C ASP A 210 18.16 4.37 -5.58
N LYS A 211 17.32 3.48 -6.15
CA LYS A 211 17.68 2.69 -7.33
C LYS A 211 17.41 3.44 -8.64
N LEU A 212 16.46 4.37 -8.66
CA LEU A 212 16.01 5.08 -9.85
C LEU A 212 16.63 6.47 -10.03
N HIS A 213 17.35 6.98 -9.03
CA HIS A 213 17.91 8.33 -8.95
C HIS A 213 19.33 8.32 -8.41
#